data_AF-A0A0D2MDE9-F1
#
_entry.id   AF-A0A0D2MDE9-F1
#
_cell.length_a   1.000
_cell.length_b   1.000
_cell.length_c   1.000
_cell.angle_alpha   90.00
_cell.angle_beta   90.00
_cell.angle_gamma   90.00
#
_symmetry.space_group_name_H-M   'P 1'
#
loop_
_entity.id
_entity.type
_entity.pdbx_description
1 polymer ?
#
loop_
_entity_poly.entity_id
_entity_poly.type
_entity_poly.pdbx_seq_one_letter_code
_entity_poly.pdbx_strand_id
1 'polypeptide(L)'
;MAKYGQNKEAHACWARSQLQYMLGTSDKNDISYVIGYGANQGATRPHHRGAACAREYAGPTKMWNNGTCSAGEKDATASPCCDVDNFLADKDSPIMLKGALVGGPDQNDDYPNIRNDYKRSEVALDYQAGFTGAAAGLASFQRAGVLSKCSSAAAMVKCNKVKDYSFCGGIGDMCPAEMGGKCGDKPWAGYCCAAGQMCVRKNQYAWMCVGAVPQ
;
A
#
# COMPACT_ATOMS: atom_id res chain seq x y z
N MET A 1 9.23 -12.25 32.03
CA MET A 1 9.16 -10.78 32.06
C MET A 1 9.75 -10.26 30.76
N ALA A 2 9.04 -9.37 30.05
CA ALA A 2 9.36 -8.99 28.67
C ALA A 2 10.73 -8.30 28.53
N LYS A 3 11.35 -8.42 27.34
CA LYS A 3 12.65 -7.86 26.91
C LYS A 3 12.94 -6.41 27.37
N TYR A 4 11.91 -5.61 27.62
CA TYR A 4 12.03 -4.18 27.97
C TYR A 4 11.48 -3.81 29.37
N GLY A 5 11.07 -4.77 30.20
CA GLY A 5 10.54 -4.49 31.55
C GLY A 5 9.36 -3.51 31.54
N GLN A 6 9.34 -2.57 32.49
CA GLN A 6 8.34 -1.48 32.61
C GLN A 6 8.82 -0.18 31.93
N ASN A 7 9.60 -0.27 30.84
CA ASN A 7 10.13 0.89 30.15
C ASN A 7 9.16 1.34 29.03
N LYS A 8 8.31 2.32 29.34
CA LYS A 8 7.31 2.87 28.42
C LYS A 8 7.93 3.36 27.11
N GLU A 9 9.04 4.06 27.18
CA GLU A 9 9.76 4.60 26.03
C GLU A 9 10.27 3.48 25.13
N ALA A 10 10.91 2.45 25.70
CA ALA A 10 11.43 1.31 24.94
C ALA A 10 10.30 0.55 24.22
N HIS A 11 9.15 0.34 24.88
CA HIS A 11 7.97 -0.27 24.26
C HIS A 11 7.41 0.58 23.12
N ALA A 12 7.32 1.90 23.32
CA ALA A 12 6.85 2.83 22.30
C ALA A 12 7.79 2.87 21.08
N CYS A 13 9.11 2.85 21.30
CA CYS A 13 10.09 2.84 20.22
C CYS A 13 10.13 1.50 19.47
N TRP A 14 9.92 0.38 20.17
CA TRP A 14 9.76 -0.92 19.51
C TRP A 14 8.47 -0.97 18.68
N ALA A 15 7.33 -0.54 19.22
CA ALA A 15 6.08 -0.49 18.47
C ALA A 15 6.20 0.41 17.23
N ARG A 16 6.88 1.56 17.37
CA ARG A 16 7.18 2.46 16.26
C ARG A 16 7.99 1.76 15.17
N SER A 17 9.01 0.97 15.51
CA SER A 17 9.83 0.29 14.50
C SER A 17 9.03 -0.75 13.72
N GLN A 18 8.08 -1.45 14.36
CA GLN A 18 7.21 -2.41 13.68
C GLN A 18 6.28 -1.70 12.69
N LEU A 19 5.66 -0.58 13.09
CA LEU A 19 4.85 0.19 12.15
C LEU A 19 5.68 0.77 11.01
N GLN A 20 6.88 1.28 11.29
CA GLN A 20 7.77 1.79 10.23
C GLN A 20 8.14 0.71 9.23
N TYR A 21 8.37 -0.51 9.69
CA TYR A 21 8.62 -1.65 8.81
C TYR A 21 7.40 -1.97 7.94
N MET A 22 6.20 -2.05 8.52
CA MET A 22 4.94 -2.27 7.79
C MET A 22 4.66 -1.19 6.75
N LEU A 23 5.01 0.05 7.07
CA LEU A 23 4.77 1.22 6.21
C LEU A 23 5.84 1.43 5.14
N GLY A 24 6.93 0.64 5.15
CA GLY A 24 8.06 0.81 4.21
C GLY A 24 8.91 2.05 4.50
N THR A 25 8.98 2.47 5.76
CA THR A 25 9.74 3.66 6.20
C THR A 25 10.87 3.28 7.15
N SER A 26 11.30 2.02 7.13
CA SER A 26 12.40 1.51 7.93
C SER A 26 13.69 1.46 7.09
N ASP A 27 14.82 1.24 7.73
CA ASP A 27 16.10 0.97 7.08
C ASP A 27 16.21 -0.45 6.50
N LYS A 28 15.35 -1.36 6.97
CA LYS A 28 15.31 -2.77 6.53
C LYS A 28 14.46 -3.00 5.29
N ASN A 29 13.46 -2.15 5.10
CA ASN A 29 12.45 -2.32 4.06
C ASN A 29 11.91 -0.95 3.64
N ASP A 30 11.96 -0.70 2.34
CA ASP A 30 11.40 0.49 1.69
C ASP A 30 10.02 0.23 1.06
N ILE A 31 9.60 -1.04 0.93
CA ILE A 31 8.29 -1.44 0.40
C ILE A 31 7.19 -1.25 1.46
N SER A 32 6.08 -0.62 1.09
CA SER A 32 4.91 -0.58 1.98
C SER A 32 4.08 -1.86 1.85
N TYR A 33 3.81 -2.50 2.99
CA TYR A 33 2.84 -3.58 3.12
C TYR A 33 1.43 -3.06 3.44
N VAL A 34 1.28 -1.74 3.55
CA VAL A 34 -0.02 -1.08 3.65
C VAL A 34 -0.37 -0.51 2.27
N ILE A 35 -1.39 -1.09 1.64
CA ILE A 35 -1.77 -0.76 0.26
C ILE A 35 -2.08 0.74 0.14
N GLY A 36 -1.45 1.40 -0.84
CA GLY A 36 -1.65 2.83 -1.09
C GLY A 36 -0.95 3.76 -0.07
N TYR A 37 -0.09 3.23 0.80
CA TYR A 37 0.76 4.00 1.69
C TYR A 37 2.24 3.92 1.27
N GLY A 38 3.05 4.88 1.72
CA GLY A 38 4.51 4.88 1.49
C GLY A 38 4.93 5.30 0.07
N ALA A 39 6.24 5.43 -0.12
CA ALA A 39 6.84 5.84 -1.40
C ALA A 39 7.01 4.67 -2.38
N ASN A 40 7.20 3.45 -1.87
CA ASN A 40 7.30 2.24 -2.68
C ASN A 40 6.07 1.37 -2.43
N GLN A 41 5.06 1.52 -3.29
CA GLN A 41 3.81 0.77 -3.19
C GLN A 41 3.97 -0.62 -3.81
N GLY A 42 4.62 -1.52 -3.09
CA GLY A 42 4.89 -2.88 -3.56
C GLY A 42 3.71 -3.84 -3.43
N ALA A 43 2.73 -3.58 -2.55
CA ALA A 43 1.56 -4.45 -2.32
C ALA A 43 0.36 -4.09 -3.21
N THR A 44 0.48 -4.22 -4.53
CA THR A 44 -0.59 -3.86 -5.50
C THR A 44 -1.52 -5.01 -5.85
N ARG A 45 -1.22 -6.24 -5.40
CA ARG A 45 -1.90 -7.47 -5.81
C ARG A 45 -2.44 -8.29 -4.63
N PRO A 46 -3.27 -7.71 -3.74
CA PRO A 46 -3.87 -8.44 -2.63
C PRO A 46 -4.73 -9.60 -3.11
N HIS A 47 -4.80 -10.66 -2.31
CA HIS A 47 -5.72 -11.79 -2.46
C HIS A 47 -7.17 -11.38 -2.13
N HIS A 48 -7.69 -10.37 -2.82
CA HIS A 48 -8.99 -9.77 -2.55
C HIS A 48 -9.83 -9.69 -3.83
N ARG A 49 -10.86 -10.54 -3.95
CA ARG A 49 -11.67 -10.71 -5.18
C ARG A 49 -12.26 -9.40 -5.67
N GLY A 50 -12.90 -8.64 -4.77
CA GLY A 50 -13.50 -7.36 -5.11
C GLY A 50 -12.47 -6.33 -5.61
N ALA A 51 -11.21 -6.44 -5.19
CA ALA A 51 -10.17 -5.53 -5.65
C ALA A 51 -9.60 -5.94 -7.01
N ALA A 52 -9.49 -7.25 -7.26
CA ALA A 52 -8.80 -7.85 -8.40
C ALA A 52 -9.58 -7.79 -9.73
N CYS A 53 -10.92 -7.74 -9.67
CA CYS A 53 -11.73 -8.08 -10.84
C CYS A 53 -12.16 -6.89 -11.72
N ALA A 54 -12.74 -5.82 -11.17
CA ALA A 54 -13.17 -4.67 -11.96
C ALA A 54 -13.32 -3.40 -11.13
N ARG A 55 -13.09 -2.22 -11.74
CA ARG A 55 -13.41 -0.91 -11.15
C ARG A 55 -14.89 -0.56 -11.26
N GLU A 56 -15.51 -0.98 -12.36
CA GLU A 56 -16.91 -0.71 -12.65
C GLU A 56 -17.76 -1.92 -12.25
N TYR A 57 -18.62 -1.72 -11.25
CA TYR A 57 -19.68 -2.65 -10.91
C TYR A 57 -21.00 -2.11 -11.47
N ALA A 58 -21.60 -2.82 -12.42
CA ALA A 58 -23.01 -2.62 -12.76
C ALA A 58 -23.77 -3.95 -12.61
N GLY A 59 -24.81 -3.94 -11.79
CA GLY A 59 -25.69 -5.10 -11.66
C GLY A 59 -26.56 -5.34 -12.91
N PRO A 60 -27.20 -6.52 -13.04
CA PRO A 60 -27.15 -7.65 -12.11
C PRO A 60 -25.92 -8.56 -12.31
N THR A 61 -25.44 -9.18 -11.23
CA THR A 61 -24.39 -10.22 -11.25
C THR A 61 -24.98 -11.58 -11.60
N LYS A 62 -24.32 -12.31 -12.51
CA LYS A 62 -24.62 -13.72 -12.80
C LYS A 62 -23.42 -14.61 -12.50
N MET A 63 -23.67 -15.89 -12.23
CA MET A 63 -22.58 -16.88 -12.18
C MET A 63 -21.97 -17.05 -13.57
N TRP A 64 -20.64 -17.13 -13.63
CA TRP A 64 -19.89 -17.32 -14.87
C TRP A 64 -18.59 -18.07 -14.59
N ASN A 65 -18.37 -19.21 -15.24
CA ASN A 65 -17.11 -19.98 -15.17
C ASN A 65 -16.52 -20.10 -13.74
N ASN A 66 -17.32 -20.61 -12.80
CA ASN A 66 -16.93 -20.74 -11.39
C ASN A 66 -16.55 -19.42 -10.68
N GLY A 67 -17.05 -18.30 -11.21
CA GLY A 67 -16.93 -16.95 -10.67
C GLY A 67 -18.20 -16.14 -10.91
N THR A 68 -18.07 -14.82 -10.90
CA THR A 68 -19.18 -13.88 -11.07
C THR A 68 -18.93 -12.94 -12.23
N CYS A 69 -19.99 -12.54 -12.91
CA CYS A 69 -19.94 -11.55 -13.97
C CYS A 69 -21.02 -10.49 -13.75
N SER A 70 -20.59 -9.25 -13.55
CA SER A 70 -21.44 -8.05 -13.52
C SER A 70 -21.47 -7.39 -14.90
N ALA A 71 -22.53 -6.66 -15.21
CA ALA A 71 -22.51 -5.76 -16.35
C ALA A 71 -21.37 -4.73 -16.16
N GLY A 72 -20.61 -4.45 -17.22
CA GLY A 72 -19.53 -3.46 -17.17
C GLY A 72 -18.18 -3.92 -16.59
N GLU A 73 -17.98 -5.21 -16.32
CA GLU A 73 -16.64 -5.76 -16.04
C GLU A 73 -15.76 -5.66 -17.32
N LYS A 74 -14.91 -4.63 -17.40
CA LYS A 74 -14.10 -4.31 -18.61
C LYS A 74 -12.59 -4.40 -18.38
N ASP A 75 -12.14 -4.45 -17.12
CA ASP A 75 -10.71 -4.42 -16.74
C ASP A 75 -10.04 -5.80 -16.72
N ALA A 76 -10.64 -6.75 -17.42
CA ALA A 76 -10.24 -8.13 -17.49
C ALA A 76 -9.04 -8.35 -18.43
N THR A 77 -7.95 -8.93 -17.92
CA THR A 77 -6.80 -9.30 -18.78
C THR A 77 -6.84 -10.76 -19.22
N ALA A 78 -7.55 -11.62 -18.49
CA ALA A 78 -7.64 -13.07 -18.78
C ALA A 78 -9.06 -13.55 -19.14
N SER A 79 -10.11 -12.95 -18.56
CA SER A 79 -11.50 -13.35 -18.80
C SER A 79 -12.45 -12.18 -18.52
N PRO A 80 -13.51 -11.95 -19.34
CA PRO A 80 -14.39 -10.77 -19.23
C PRO A 80 -15.18 -10.70 -17.90
N CYS A 81 -15.09 -11.73 -17.06
CA CYS A 81 -15.77 -11.82 -15.79
C CYS A 81 -14.76 -12.07 -14.67
N CYS A 82 -15.17 -11.88 -13.41
CA CYS A 82 -14.40 -12.28 -12.22
C CYS A 82 -14.42 -13.80 -11.99
N ASP A 83 -13.82 -14.57 -12.91
CA ASP A 83 -13.53 -15.99 -12.71
C ASP A 83 -12.15 -16.21 -12.07
N VAL A 84 -11.76 -17.48 -11.87
CA VAL A 84 -10.48 -17.83 -11.23
C VAL A 84 -9.29 -17.28 -12.04
N ASP A 85 -9.37 -17.30 -13.37
CA ASP A 85 -8.28 -16.85 -14.23
C ASP A 85 -8.11 -15.33 -14.15
N ASN A 86 -9.20 -14.55 -14.22
CA ASN A 86 -9.13 -13.11 -14.04
C ASN A 86 -8.78 -12.72 -12.59
N PHE A 87 -9.29 -13.46 -11.60
CA PHE A 87 -8.92 -13.25 -10.20
C PHE A 87 -7.43 -13.46 -10.01
N LEU A 88 -6.84 -14.56 -10.49
CA LEU A 88 -5.42 -14.88 -10.30
C LEU A 88 -4.47 -14.22 -11.33
N ALA A 89 -5.01 -13.47 -12.29
CA ALA A 89 -4.26 -12.87 -13.37
C ALA A 89 -3.03 -12.07 -12.90
N ASP A 90 -1.97 -12.14 -13.69
CA ASP A 90 -0.68 -11.50 -13.42
C ASP A 90 -0.68 -9.98 -13.65
N LYS A 91 -1.57 -9.28 -12.93
CA LYS A 91 -1.78 -7.83 -13.02
C LYS A 91 -2.04 -7.21 -11.66
N ASP A 92 -1.76 -5.92 -11.55
CA ASP A 92 -2.20 -5.08 -10.45
C ASP A 92 -3.73 -5.13 -10.29
N SER A 93 -4.19 -4.99 -9.06
CA SER A 93 -5.62 -4.97 -8.79
C SER A 93 -6.23 -3.68 -9.35
N PRO A 94 -7.30 -3.74 -10.17
CA PRO A 94 -7.95 -2.55 -10.72
C PRO A 94 -8.37 -1.57 -9.62
N ILE A 95 -8.92 -2.06 -8.51
CA ILE A 95 -9.22 -1.22 -7.34
C ILE A 95 -8.06 -1.32 -6.34
N MET A 96 -7.52 -0.15 -5.98
CA MET A 96 -6.58 -0.05 -4.89
C MET A 96 -7.32 -0.20 -3.56
N LEU A 97 -7.11 -1.33 -2.87
CA LEU A 97 -7.68 -1.60 -1.55
C LEU A 97 -6.94 -0.81 -0.46
N LYS A 98 -7.06 0.51 -0.53
CA LYS A 98 -6.25 1.44 0.24
C LYS A 98 -6.38 1.21 1.75
N GLY A 99 -5.25 1.26 2.43
CA GLY A 99 -5.13 1.04 3.87
C GLY A 99 -5.02 -0.43 4.25
N ALA A 100 -5.29 -1.38 3.34
CA ALA A 100 -5.15 -2.82 3.59
C ALA A 100 -3.72 -3.18 4.03
N LEU A 101 -3.56 -3.77 5.22
CA LEU A 101 -2.33 -4.44 5.60
C LEU A 101 -2.33 -5.84 5.00
N VAL A 102 -1.35 -6.13 4.14
CA VAL A 102 -1.16 -7.49 3.62
C VAL A 102 -0.44 -8.36 4.64
N GLY A 103 -0.46 -9.69 4.45
CA GLY A 103 0.28 -10.63 5.30
C GLY A 103 1.76 -10.30 5.47
N GLY A 104 2.38 -9.73 4.43
CA GLY A 104 3.72 -9.17 4.49
C GLY A 104 4.79 -10.13 3.96
N PRO A 105 6.07 -9.88 4.23
CA PRO A 105 7.18 -10.65 3.69
C PRO A 105 7.37 -11.97 4.46
N ASP A 106 8.24 -12.82 3.93
CA ASP A 106 8.76 -13.96 4.70
C ASP A 106 9.82 -13.54 5.73
N GLN A 107 10.41 -14.54 6.41
CA GLN A 107 11.44 -14.33 7.42
C GLN A 107 12.76 -13.73 6.90
N ASN A 108 12.94 -13.70 5.58
CA ASN A 108 14.11 -13.12 4.91
C ASN A 108 13.79 -11.77 4.27
N ASP A 109 12.68 -11.14 4.66
CA ASP A 109 12.18 -9.88 4.11
C ASP A 109 11.74 -9.98 2.62
N ASP A 110 11.48 -11.18 2.08
CA ASP A 110 11.03 -11.38 0.69
C ASP A 110 9.51 -11.26 0.52
N TYR A 111 9.10 -10.35 -0.38
CA TYR A 111 7.71 -10.10 -0.75
C TYR A 111 7.54 -10.00 -2.28
N PRO A 112 7.02 -11.04 -2.94
CA PRO A 112 6.97 -11.10 -4.40
C PRO A 112 5.75 -10.40 -5.01
N ASN A 113 4.81 -9.88 -4.19
CA ASN A 113 3.56 -9.26 -4.65
C ASN A 113 2.76 -10.16 -5.61
N ILE A 114 2.57 -11.43 -5.23
CA ILE A 114 1.82 -12.42 -6.02
C ILE A 114 0.46 -12.64 -5.37
N ARG A 115 -0.63 -12.45 -6.12
CA ARG A 115 -1.99 -12.61 -5.60
C ARG A 115 -2.28 -14.04 -5.14
N ASN A 116 -1.77 -15.05 -5.86
CA ASN A 116 -1.95 -16.45 -5.50
C ASN A 116 -1.15 -16.86 -4.24
N ASP A 117 -0.23 -16.02 -3.77
CA ASP A 117 0.41 -16.19 -2.47
C ASP A 117 -0.51 -15.65 -1.38
N TYR A 118 -1.55 -16.42 -1.06
CA TYR A 118 -2.53 -16.11 -0.01
C TYR A 118 -1.92 -16.09 1.40
N LYS A 119 -0.61 -16.31 1.58
CA LYS A 119 0.04 -16.10 2.88
C LYS A 119 0.55 -14.67 2.98
N ARG A 120 1.27 -14.22 1.95
CA ARG A 120 1.91 -12.90 1.94
C ARG A 120 0.99 -11.80 1.42
N SER A 121 0.08 -12.12 0.51
CA SER A 121 -0.84 -11.16 -0.13
C SER A 121 -2.26 -11.18 0.47
N GLU A 122 -2.51 -11.98 1.51
CA GLU A 122 -3.80 -11.97 2.21
C GLU A 122 -4.10 -10.61 2.81
N VAL A 123 -5.38 -10.27 2.89
CA VAL A 123 -5.87 -9.10 3.62
C VAL A 123 -7.08 -9.53 4.43
N ALA A 124 -7.13 -9.13 5.69
CA ALA A 124 -8.22 -9.53 6.58
C ALA A 124 -8.55 -8.46 7.63
N LEU A 125 -9.74 -8.56 8.21
CA LEU A 125 -10.22 -7.58 9.21
C LEU A 125 -9.39 -7.60 10.50
N ASP A 126 -8.97 -8.78 10.92
CA ASP A 126 -8.14 -8.99 12.11
C ASP A 126 -6.72 -8.44 11.94
N TYR A 127 -6.15 -8.48 10.73
CA TYR A 127 -4.86 -7.83 10.43
C TYR A 127 -4.94 -6.32 10.70
N GLN A 128 -6.11 -5.73 10.45
CA GLN A 128 -6.34 -4.29 10.60
C GLN A 128 -6.70 -3.86 12.02
N ALA A 129 -7.29 -4.75 12.81
CA ALA A 129 -7.77 -4.42 14.14
C ALA A 129 -6.61 -3.93 15.04
N GLY A 130 -5.56 -4.74 15.17
CA GLY A 130 -4.38 -4.39 15.96
C GLY A 130 -3.57 -3.25 15.34
N PHE A 131 -3.42 -3.25 14.02
CA PHE A 131 -2.70 -2.21 13.28
C PHE A 131 -3.30 -0.82 13.51
N THR A 132 -4.62 -0.68 13.40
CA THR A 132 -5.33 0.59 13.61
C THR A 132 -5.17 1.10 15.03
N GLY A 133 -5.30 0.22 16.03
CA GLY A 133 -5.08 0.56 17.44
C GLY A 133 -3.64 1.00 17.73
N ALA A 134 -2.66 0.28 17.18
CA ALA A 134 -1.25 0.62 17.33
C ALA A 134 -0.90 1.97 16.67
N ALA A 135 -1.46 2.24 15.48
CA ALA A 135 -1.29 3.51 14.78
C ALA A 135 -1.87 4.69 15.60
N ALA A 136 -3.09 4.54 16.14
CA ALA A 136 -3.70 5.55 17.00
C ALA A 136 -2.88 5.78 18.29
N GLY A 137 -2.41 4.71 18.94
CA GLY A 137 -1.55 4.78 20.12
C GLY A 137 -0.22 5.50 19.85
N LEU A 138 0.44 5.19 18.74
CA LEU A 138 1.68 5.86 18.34
C LEU A 138 1.46 7.32 17.97
N ALA A 139 0.35 7.68 17.31
CA ALA A 139 -0.01 9.06 17.06
C ALA A 139 -0.18 9.86 18.38
N SER A 140 -0.81 9.25 19.38
CA SER A 140 -0.91 9.82 20.74
C SER A 140 0.47 10.01 21.39
N PHE A 141 1.32 8.98 21.35
CA PHE A 141 2.70 9.07 21.87
C PHE A 141 3.57 10.08 21.15
N GLN A 142 3.36 10.29 19.85
CA GLN A 142 4.03 11.32 19.08
C GLN A 142 3.65 12.72 19.58
N ARG A 143 2.34 12.98 19.77
CA ARG A 143 1.84 14.26 20.29
C ARG A 143 2.32 14.53 21.72
N ALA A 144 2.43 13.49 22.54
CA ALA A 144 2.95 13.58 23.90
C ALA A 144 4.48 13.67 23.97
N GLY A 145 5.20 13.70 22.83
CA GLY A 145 6.66 13.79 22.79
C GLY A 145 7.40 12.52 23.23
N VAL A 146 6.70 11.42 23.52
CA VAL A 146 7.31 10.14 23.98
C VAL A 146 8.25 9.57 22.92
N LEU A 147 7.89 9.71 21.64
CA LEU A 147 8.67 9.17 20.52
C LEU A 147 9.92 9.98 20.17
N SER A 148 10.15 11.14 20.79
CA SER A 148 11.30 12.01 20.53
C SER A 148 12.65 11.37 20.91
N LYS A 149 12.61 10.42 21.86
CA LYS A 149 13.78 9.69 22.36
C LYS A 149 14.05 8.39 21.61
N CYS A 150 13.19 8.01 20.67
CA CYS A 150 13.46 6.86 19.83
C CYS A 150 14.62 7.20 18.90
N SER A 151 15.66 6.36 18.91
CA SER A 151 16.71 6.45 17.90
C SER A 151 16.05 6.48 16.52
N SER A 152 16.53 7.38 15.68
CA SER A 152 16.00 7.64 14.34
C SER A 152 16.23 6.44 13.41
N ALA A 153 15.50 5.34 13.62
CA ALA A 153 15.36 4.29 12.62
C ALA A 153 14.38 4.71 11.50
N ALA A 154 13.60 5.79 11.72
CA ALA A 154 13.13 6.58 10.61
C ALA A 154 14.31 7.43 10.11
N ALA A 155 15.05 6.90 9.15
CA ALA A 155 15.27 7.75 8.00
C ALA A 155 13.89 8.23 7.58
N MET A 156 13.65 9.55 7.55
CA MET A 156 12.60 10.05 6.68
C MET A 156 12.81 9.32 5.37
N VAL A 157 11.78 8.63 4.88
CA VAL A 157 11.77 7.89 3.62
C VAL A 157 12.77 8.55 2.69
N LYS A 158 13.81 7.82 2.22
CA LYS A 158 14.67 8.30 1.13
C LYS A 158 13.78 8.38 -0.10
N CYS A 159 12.99 9.44 -0.10
CA CYS A 159 11.99 9.77 -1.06
C CYS A 159 12.42 11.11 -1.61
N ASN A 160 12.51 11.18 -2.92
CA ASN A 160 12.56 12.45 -3.63
C ASN A 160 11.17 13.08 -3.49
N LYS A 161 11.02 13.96 -2.49
CA LYS A 161 9.75 14.65 -2.27
C LYS A 161 9.40 15.44 -3.51
N VAL A 162 8.27 15.11 -4.13
CA VAL A 162 7.73 15.93 -5.20
C VAL A 162 7.08 17.17 -4.59
N LYS A 163 6.98 18.24 -5.38
CA LYS A 163 6.31 19.47 -4.95
C LYS A 163 4.85 19.17 -4.59
N ASP A 164 4.30 19.97 -3.68
CA ASP A 164 2.90 19.87 -3.30
C ASP A 164 1.98 19.88 -4.52
N TYR A 165 0.96 19.02 -4.50
CA TYR A 165 -0.02 18.89 -5.59
C TYR A 165 0.57 18.55 -6.97
N SER A 166 1.80 18.02 -7.02
CA SER A 166 2.46 17.66 -8.28
C SER A 166 2.32 16.18 -8.61
N PHE A 167 2.78 15.81 -9.81
CA PHE A 167 2.84 14.41 -10.22
C PHE A 167 3.77 13.62 -9.32
N CYS A 168 3.32 12.41 -8.95
CA CYS A 168 4.02 11.47 -8.09
C CYS A 168 4.05 10.06 -8.69
N GLY A 169 3.57 9.92 -9.92
CA GLY A 169 3.40 8.67 -10.64
C GLY A 169 2.77 8.92 -12.01
N GLY A 170 2.79 7.91 -12.88
CA GLY A 170 2.27 8.01 -14.24
C GLY A 170 3.29 7.73 -15.33
N ILE A 171 2.81 7.66 -16.58
CA ILE A 171 3.59 7.28 -17.77
C ILE A 171 3.95 8.50 -18.64
N GLY A 172 4.97 8.34 -19.49
CA GLY A 172 5.36 9.34 -20.49
C GLY A 172 6.26 10.44 -19.95
N ASP A 173 6.19 11.64 -20.54
CA ASP A 173 7.12 12.76 -20.33
C ASP A 173 7.09 13.36 -18.92
N MET A 174 6.09 13.01 -18.11
CA MET A 174 6.03 13.37 -16.69
C MET A 174 7.01 12.58 -15.83
N CYS A 175 7.56 11.48 -16.34
CA CYS A 175 8.56 10.67 -15.66
C CYS A 175 9.79 11.50 -15.27
N PRO A 176 10.25 11.46 -14.00
CA PRO A 176 11.46 12.14 -13.59
C PRO A 176 12.66 11.71 -14.45
N ALA A 177 13.50 12.67 -14.85
CA ALA A 177 14.67 12.39 -15.69
C ALA A 177 15.59 11.32 -15.07
N GLU A 178 15.67 11.30 -13.73
CA GLU A 178 16.43 10.33 -12.94
C GLU A 178 15.94 8.88 -13.13
N MET A 179 14.69 8.68 -13.57
CA MET A 179 14.11 7.36 -13.85
C MET A 179 14.31 6.90 -15.31
N GLY A 180 14.90 7.74 -16.16
CA GLY A 180 15.28 7.37 -17.53
C GLY A 180 14.13 6.84 -18.38
N GLY A 181 12.90 7.35 -18.18
CA GLY A 181 11.72 6.95 -18.94
C GLY A 181 11.10 5.61 -18.55
N LYS A 182 11.52 4.96 -17.47
CA LYS A 182 11.00 3.66 -17.01
C LYS A 182 9.68 3.72 -16.22
N CYS A 183 8.96 4.84 -16.31
CA CYS A 183 7.76 5.04 -15.50
C CYS A 183 6.55 4.26 -16.05
N GLY A 184 5.82 3.62 -15.14
CA GLY A 184 4.57 2.90 -15.42
C GLY A 184 3.35 3.66 -14.89
N ASP A 185 2.16 3.13 -15.17
CA ASP A 185 0.88 3.63 -14.63
C ASP A 185 0.73 3.27 -13.15
N LYS A 186 1.60 3.87 -12.33
CA LYS A 186 1.72 3.68 -10.88
C LYS A 186 2.48 4.84 -10.25
N PRO A 187 2.43 5.01 -8.92
CA PRO A 187 3.35 5.86 -8.19
C PRO A 187 4.81 5.56 -8.53
N TRP A 188 5.62 6.59 -8.70
CA TRP A 188 7.03 6.47 -9.01
C TRP A 188 7.79 5.97 -7.78
N ALA A 189 8.49 4.84 -7.91
CA ALA A 189 9.28 4.26 -6.83
C ALA A 189 10.32 5.26 -6.30
N GLY A 190 10.33 5.47 -4.98
CA GLY A 190 11.27 6.42 -4.36
C GLY A 190 10.88 7.90 -4.51
N TYR A 191 9.70 8.22 -5.02
CA TYR A 191 9.10 9.56 -4.92
C TYR A 191 7.93 9.54 -3.96
N CYS A 192 7.73 10.62 -3.23
CA CYS A 192 6.61 10.72 -2.30
C CYS A 192 6.08 12.15 -2.22
N CYS A 193 4.81 12.21 -1.83
CA CYS A 193 4.14 13.47 -1.57
C CYS A 193 4.61 14.10 -0.26
N ALA A 194 4.34 15.40 -0.12
CA ALA A 194 4.58 16.09 1.13
C ALA A 194 3.78 15.46 2.29
N ALA A 195 4.17 15.80 3.52
CA ALA A 195 3.49 15.30 4.71
C ALA A 195 2.00 15.67 4.67
N GLY A 196 1.12 14.70 4.94
CA GLY A 196 -0.33 14.89 4.85
C GLY A 196 -0.88 14.83 3.41
N GLN A 197 -0.06 14.50 2.42
CA GLN A 197 -0.51 14.23 1.06
C GLN A 197 -0.25 12.76 0.69
N MET A 198 -0.99 12.27 -0.31
CA MET A 198 -0.90 10.92 -0.82
C MET A 198 -0.91 10.91 -2.35
N CYS A 199 -0.16 9.97 -2.93
CA CYS A 199 -0.11 9.81 -4.37
C CYS A 199 -1.32 9.04 -4.85
N VAL A 200 -2.24 9.72 -5.54
CA VAL A 200 -3.48 9.11 -6.03
C VAL A 200 -3.55 9.20 -7.54
N ARG A 201 -4.15 8.19 -8.17
CA ARG A 201 -4.40 8.22 -9.60
C ARG A 201 -5.40 9.32 -9.93
N LYS A 202 -5.07 10.17 -10.91
CA LYS A 202 -5.95 11.24 -11.40
C LYS A 202 -6.62 10.91 -12.71
N ASN A 203 -5.92 10.21 -13.60
CA ASN A 203 -6.46 9.75 -14.87
C ASN A 203 -5.67 8.53 -15.37
N GLN A 204 -5.83 8.17 -16.64
CA GLN A 204 -5.15 7.01 -17.23
C GLN A 204 -3.63 7.18 -17.43
N TYR A 205 -3.11 8.41 -17.30
CA TYR A 205 -1.71 8.73 -17.54
C TYR A 205 -0.97 9.21 -16.29
N ALA A 206 -1.68 9.77 -15.31
CA ALA A 206 -1.06 10.54 -14.24
C ALA A 206 -1.56 10.16 -12.84
N TRP A 207 -0.62 10.18 -11.89
CA TRP A 207 -0.86 10.14 -10.45
C TRP A 207 -0.36 11.43 -9.83
N MET A 208 -1.13 12.03 -8.93
CA MET A 208 -0.81 13.30 -8.30
C MET A 208 -0.90 13.23 -6.79
N CYS A 209 -0.07 14.03 -6.13
CA CYS A 209 -0.20 14.31 -4.73
C CYS A 209 -1.49 15.07 -4.48
N VAL A 210 -2.31 14.55 -3.59
CA VAL A 210 -3.50 15.25 -3.08
C VAL A 210 -3.44 15.26 -1.58
N GLY A 211 -4.09 16.25 -0.95
CA GLY A 211 -4.31 16.21 0.50
C GLY A 211 -4.93 14.88 0.88
N ALA A 212 -4.43 14.27 1.95
CA ALA A 212 -5.09 13.15 2.60
C ALA A 212 -6.46 13.64 3.04
N VAL A 213 -7.48 13.37 2.22
CA VAL A 213 -8.84 13.85 2.46
C VAL A 213 -9.24 13.41 3.88
N PRO A 214 -9.78 14.31 4.72
CA PRO A 214 -10.48 13.86 5.91
C PRO A 214 -11.69 13.06 5.43
N GLN A 215 -11.66 11.74 5.62
CA GLN A 215 -12.87 10.93 5.61
C GLN A 215 -13.31 10.77 7.05
#